data_AF-F6D5E3-F1
#
_entry.id   AF-F6D5E3-F1
#
_cell.length_a   1.000
_cell.length_b   1.000
_cell.length_c   1.000
_cell.angle_alpha   90.00
_cell.angle_beta   90.00
_cell.angle_gamma   90.00
#
_symmetry.space_group_name_H-M   'P 1'
#
loop_
_entity.id
_entity.type
_entity.pdbx_description
1 polymer ?
#
loop_
_entity_poly.entity_id
_entity_poly.type
_entity_poly.pdbx_seq_one_letter_code
_entity_poly.pdbx_strand_id
1 'polypeptide(L)'
;MSKKAEEDFIENINSRREIQSQFVVSNKIFKKASSGRNYIYLTLTDKTGQIKGLIFSEENIEEIYGSIRAGSVCEIDGKVNEYPIGSGRFNIIVKEVKELSEGEYDLDEFIRTSEKNKRELIKEVEATIESIKNPHLKNLLKSFFCDNSFAEKFYNAPAAKTHHHNYIGGLLDHTIEVLKISKTVCEIFPEMDEDILYTGVLLHDIGKIRTYDYDLLSIRFSEEGRLLDHLYMSSEMVKEKVNELHVPEELSTQVLHMILSHHGVVSNGWGSTVDPKTPEAVALHYADDMDAKVKEIFQH
;
A
#
# COMPACT_ATOMS: atom_id res chain seq x y z
N MET A 1 22.25 20.06 2.94
CA MET A 1 20.92 19.50 2.61
C MET A 1 20.10 20.64 2.06
N SER A 2 19.73 20.55 0.78
CA SER A 2 18.78 21.48 0.19
C SER A 2 17.38 21.05 0.65
N LYS A 3 16.61 21.94 1.28
CA LYS A 3 15.23 21.66 1.65
C LYS A 3 14.30 21.93 0.49
N LYS A 4 13.29 21.08 0.30
CA LYS A 4 12.22 21.29 -0.67
C LYS A 4 11.39 22.52 -0.27
N ALA A 5 11.09 23.39 -1.24
CA ALA A 5 10.25 24.56 -0.99
C ALA A 5 8.80 24.14 -0.70
N GLU A 6 8.11 24.85 0.20
CA GLU A 6 6.74 24.52 0.62
C GLU A 6 5.77 24.40 -0.57
N GLU A 7 5.90 25.32 -1.53
CA GLU A 7 5.07 25.36 -2.74
C GLU A 7 5.36 24.22 -3.74
N ASP A 8 6.50 23.52 -3.59
CA ASP A 8 6.91 22.41 -4.45
C ASP A 8 6.45 21.04 -3.93
N PHE A 9 5.93 20.96 -2.71
CA PHE A 9 5.26 19.75 -2.25
C PHE A 9 4.06 19.45 -3.15
N ILE A 10 3.90 18.19 -3.53
CA ILE A 10 2.91 17.74 -4.52
C ILE A 10 1.49 18.22 -4.18
N GLU A 11 1.09 18.20 -2.91
CA GLU A 11 -0.23 18.70 -2.48
C GLU A 11 -0.46 20.18 -2.77
N ASN A 12 0.63 20.97 -2.83
CA ASN A 12 0.60 22.42 -3.06
C ASN A 12 0.75 22.79 -4.55
N ILE A 13 0.97 21.82 -5.45
CA ILE A 13 1.09 22.06 -6.88
C ILE A 13 -0.30 22.32 -7.48
N ASN A 14 -0.66 23.61 -7.56
CA ASN A 14 -1.98 24.07 -7.99
C ASN A 14 -1.96 25.11 -9.13
N SER A 15 -0.79 25.42 -9.68
CA SER A 15 -0.64 26.42 -10.74
C SER A 15 0.49 26.06 -11.70
N ARG A 16 0.41 26.61 -12.92
CA ARG A 16 1.45 26.41 -13.95
C ARG A 16 2.64 27.31 -13.66
N ARG A 17 3.81 26.71 -13.49
CA ARG A 17 5.08 27.41 -13.24
C ARG A 17 6.27 26.55 -13.64
N GLU A 18 7.44 27.16 -13.75
CA GLU A 18 8.69 26.40 -13.75
C GLU A 18 8.92 25.82 -12.35
N ILE A 19 9.54 24.66 -12.28
CA ILE A 19 9.84 23.96 -11.03
C ILE A 19 11.22 23.32 -11.14
N GLN A 20 12.06 23.59 -10.14
CA GLN A 20 13.32 22.89 -9.91
C GLN A 20 13.28 22.38 -8.48
N SER A 21 12.97 21.09 -8.32
CA SER A 21 12.69 20.53 -6.99
C SER A 21 13.04 19.05 -6.90
N GLN A 22 13.12 18.54 -5.68
CA GLN A 22 13.49 17.16 -5.41
C GLN A 22 12.25 16.27 -5.34
N PHE A 23 12.34 15.07 -5.92
CA PHE A 23 11.29 14.06 -5.88
C PHE A 23 11.91 12.66 -5.87
N VAL A 24 11.21 11.69 -5.29
CA VAL A 24 11.52 10.27 -5.51
C VAL A 24 10.95 9.85 -6.87
N VAL A 25 11.76 9.19 -7.70
CA VAL A 25 11.27 8.54 -8.92
C VAL A 25 10.81 7.12 -8.56
N SER A 26 9.56 6.95 -8.14
CA SER A 26 9.05 5.64 -7.67
C SER A 26 8.84 4.63 -8.80
N ASN A 27 8.59 5.11 -10.02
CA ASN A 27 8.42 4.26 -11.20
C ASN A 27 8.81 4.99 -12.49
N LYS A 28 9.32 4.25 -13.48
CA LYS A 28 9.59 4.74 -14.84
C LYS A 28 9.04 3.75 -15.86
N ILE A 29 8.39 4.26 -16.91
CA ILE A 29 7.85 3.46 -18.01
C ILE A 29 8.19 4.11 -19.33
N PHE A 30 8.73 3.34 -20.26
CA PHE A 30 8.90 3.76 -21.65
C PHE A 30 7.58 3.57 -22.41
N LYS A 31 7.02 4.65 -22.94
CA LYS A 31 5.72 4.63 -23.63
C LYS A 31 5.80 5.24 -25.02
N LYS A 32 4.83 4.89 -25.86
CA LYS A 32 4.63 5.46 -27.19
C LYS A 32 3.31 6.23 -27.23
N ALA A 33 3.36 7.49 -27.64
CA ALA A 33 2.19 8.34 -27.80
C ALA A 33 1.37 7.93 -29.03
N SER A 34 0.11 8.37 -29.10
CA SER A 34 -0.75 8.20 -30.27
C SER A 34 -0.19 8.84 -31.54
N SER A 35 0.65 9.87 -31.38
CA SER A 35 1.43 10.50 -32.46
C SER A 35 2.59 9.63 -32.97
N GLY A 36 2.85 8.48 -32.34
CA GLY A 36 3.97 7.60 -32.65
C GLY A 36 5.29 7.97 -31.96
N ARG A 37 5.37 9.10 -31.25
CA ARG A 37 6.58 9.53 -30.54
C ARG A 37 6.76 8.79 -29.22
N ASN A 38 7.98 8.40 -28.91
CA ASN A 38 8.32 7.80 -27.62
C ASN A 38 8.40 8.88 -26.53
N TYR A 39 8.03 8.54 -25.30
CA TYR A 39 8.18 9.40 -24.13
C TYR A 39 8.42 8.55 -22.88
N ILE A 40 9.09 9.13 -21.89
CA ILE A 40 9.25 8.49 -20.58
C ILE A 40 8.15 9.01 -19.66
N TYR A 41 7.43 8.08 -19.04
CA TYR A 41 6.48 8.35 -17.98
C TYR A 41 7.15 8.06 -16.64
N LEU A 42 7.28 9.08 -15.80
CA LEU A 42 7.75 8.98 -14.43
C LEU A 42 6.58 9.10 -13.45
N THR A 43 6.62 8.32 -12.40
CA THR A 43 5.84 8.57 -11.18
C THR A 43 6.76 9.25 -10.20
N LEU A 44 6.50 10.52 -9.91
CA LEU A 44 7.27 11.34 -8.99
C LEU A 44 6.51 11.39 -7.66
N THR A 45 7.20 11.18 -6.54
CA THR A 45 6.58 11.13 -5.21
C THR A 45 7.35 11.96 -4.19
N ASP A 46 6.63 12.46 -3.20
CA ASP A 46 7.16 13.02 -1.96
C ASP A 46 6.23 12.63 -0.79
N LYS A 47 6.48 13.13 0.41
CA LYS A 47 5.62 12.81 1.58
C LYS A 47 4.16 13.25 1.39
N THR A 48 3.88 14.20 0.53
CA THR A 48 2.55 14.80 0.35
C THR A 48 1.77 14.17 -0.78
N GLY A 49 2.39 13.44 -1.71
CA GLY A 49 1.64 12.72 -2.73
C GLY A 49 2.45 12.16 -3.89
N GLN A 50 1.76 12.01 -5.02
CA GLN A 50 2.34 11.56 -6.28
C GLN A 50 1.89 12.45 -7.45
N ILE A 51 2.81 12.77 -8.36
CA ILE A 51 2.55 13.54 -9.57
C ILE A 51 3.19 12.88 -10.79
N LYS A 52 2.58 13.06 -11.96
CA LYS A 52 3.07 12.52 -13.23
C LYS A 52 4.22 13.38 -13.75
N GLY A 53 5.37 12.77 -14.02
CA GLY A 53 6.47 13.37 -14.77
C GLY A 53 6.48 12.85 -16.21
N LEU A 54 6.63 13.73 -17.20
CA LEU A 54 6.66 13.38 -18.61
C LEU A 54 7.93 13.95 -19.25
N ILE A 55 8.78 13.08 -19.78
CA ILE A 55 9.95 13.49 -20.58
C ILE A 55 9.63 13.25 -22.05
N PHE A 56 9.58 14.34 -22.81
CA PHE A 56 9.43 14.32 -24.26
C PHE A 56 10.78 14.71 -24.87
N SER A 57 11.57 13.72 -25.28
CA SER A 57 12.80 13.93 -26.04
C SER A 57 12.79 13.14 -27.34
N GLU A 58 13.17 13.77 -28.45
CA GLU A 58 13.29 13.10 -29.75
C GLU A 58 14.67 12.40 -29.90
N GLU A 59 15.68 12.88 -29.16
CA GLU A 59 17.05 12.34 -29.14
C GLU A 59 17.37 11.76 -27.74
N ASN A 60 18.11 10.65 -27.68
CA ASN A 60 18.65 10.04 -26.46
C ASN A 60 17.66 9.67 -25.32
N ILE A 61 16.35 9.86 -25.48
CA ILE A 61 15.44 8.71 -25.46
C ILE A 61 15.72 7.62 -24.41
N GLU A 62 16.29 6.55 -24.95
CA GLU A 62 16.63 5.31 -24.27
C GLU A 62 17.80 5.48 -23.28
N GLU A 63 18.74 6.38 -23.55
CA GLU A 63 19.87 6.69 -22.67
C GLU A 63 19.40 7.40 -21.40
N ILE A 64 18.52 8.42 -21.54
CA ILE A 64 17.86 9.09 -20.41
C ILE A 64 17.05 8.07 -19.61
N TYR A 65 16.32 7.18 -20.29
CA TYR A 65 15.61 6.11 -19.59
C TYR A 65 16.58 5.20 -18.81
N GLY A 66 17.73 4.86 -19.38
CA GLY A 66 18.76 4.02 -18.76
C GLY A 66 19.42 4.66 -17.54
N SER A 67 19.63 5.98 -17.55
CA SER A 67 20.31 6.71 -16.47
C SER A 67 19.46 6.91 -15.22
N ILE A 68 18.13 6.97 -15.35
CA ILE A 68 17.23 7.20 -14.22
C ILE A 68 17.04 5.90 -13.44
N ARG A 69 17.42 5.86 -12.17
CA ARG A 69 17.11 4.74 -11.28
C ARG A 69 15.72 4.93 -10.64
N ALA A 70 14.90 3.89 -10.64
CA ALA A 70 13.65 3.91 -9.86
C ALA A 70 13.99 3.66 -8.38
N GLY A 71 13.35 4.40 -7.48
CA GLY A 71 13.61 4.38 -6.04
C GLY A 71 14.71 5.34 -5.57
N SER A 72 15.26 6.19 -6.45
CA SER A 72 16.19 7.23 -6.06
C SER A 72 15.51 8.60 -5.95
N VAL A 73 16.09 9.46 -5.11
CA VAL A 73 15.74 10.88 -5.06
C VAL A 73 16.45 11.58 -6.21
N CYS A 74 15.70 12.31 -7.02
CA CYS A 74 16.21 13.09 -8.13
C CYS A 74 15.81 14.56 -7.97
N GLU A 75 16.72 15.45 -8.34
CA GLU A 75 16.38 16.81 -8.70
C GLU A 75 15.72 16.80 -10.09
N ILE A 76 14.54 17.40 -10.18
CA ILE A 76 13.72 17.51 -11.37
C ILE A 76 13.64 18.98 -11.74
N ASP A 77 14.17 19.32 -12.91
CA ASP A 77 13.90 20.60 -13.58
C ASP A 77 12.83 20.42 -14.66
N GLY A 78 11.86 21.31 -14.68
CA GLY A 78 10.76 21.20 -15.63
C GLY A 78 9.68 22.24 -15.42
N LYS A 79 8.53 21.97 -16.04
CA LYS A 79 7.38 22.87 -16.01
C LYS A 79 6.14 22.15 -15.52
N VAL A 80 5.53 22.67 -14.47
CA VAL A 80 4.19 22.27 -14.04
C VAL A 80 3.19 22.69 -15.13
N ASN A 81 2.45 21.70 -15.60
CA ASN A 81 1.47 21.84 -16.65
C ASN A 81 0.13 21.24 -16.18
N GLU A 82 -0.96 21.79 -16.68
CA GLU A 82 -2.31 21.33 -16.35
C GLU A 82 -2.92 20.65 -17.58
N TYR A 83 -3.38 19.41 -17.43
CA TYR A 83 -3.91 18.65 -18.56
C TYR A 83 -5.05 17.70 -18.18
N PRO A 84 -6.24 17.84 -18.81
CA PRO A 84 -6.63 18.89 -19.77
C PRO A 84 -6.65 20.29 -19.13
N ILE A 85 -6.57 21.34 -19.95
CA ILE A 85 -6.61 22.73 -19.48
C ILE A 85 -7.94 22.99 -18.75
N GLY A 86 -7.89 23.56 -17.55
CA GLY A 86 -9.06 23.84 -16.72
C GLY A 86 -9.59 22.63 -15.94
N SER A 87 -8.85 21.53 -15.87
CA SER A 87 -9.25 20.32 -15.11
C SER A 87 -8.81 20.32 -13.65
N GLY A 88 -7.90 21.23 -13.25
CA GLY A 88 -7.23 21.19 -11.97
C GLY A 88 -6.23 20.04 -11.81
N ARG A 89 -5.97 19.25 -12.87
CA ARG A 89 -5.04 18.11 -12.82
C ARG A 89 -3.67 18.50 -13.38
N PHE A 90 -2.65 18.40 -12.54
CA PHE A 90 -1.29 18.81 -12.89
C PHE A 90 -0.37 17.62 -13.21
N ASN A 91 0.61 17.88 -14.07
CA ASN A 91 1.76 17.03 -14.36
C ASN A 91 3.01 17.91 -14.53
N ILE A 92 4.19 17.31 -14.47
CA ILE A 92 5.46 17.99 -14.70
C ILE A 92 5.98 17.56 -16.07
N ILE A 93 6.17 18.51 -16.96
CA ILE A 93 6.94 18.31 -18.19
C ILE A 93 8.40 18.45 -17.82
N VAL A 94 9.11 17.33 -17.75
CA VAL A 94 10.46 17.24 -17.22
C VAL A 94 11.47 17.57 -18.33
N LYS A 95 12.35 18.52 -18.05
CA LYS A 95 13.45 18.94 -18.92
C LYS A 95 14.73 18.19 -18.56
N GLU A 96 15.04 18.11 -17.27
CA GLU A 96 16.25 17.48 -16.76
C GLU A 96 15.95 16.65 -15.50
N VAL A 97 16.66 15.53 -15.36
CA VAL A 97 16.61 14.67 -14.18
C VAL A 97 18.03 14.40 -13.73
N LYS A 98 18.31 14.69 -12.47
CA LYS A 98 19.61 14.43 -11.85
C LYS A 98 19.43 13.64 -10.56
N GLU A 99 19.99 12.44 -10.50
CA GLU A 99 19.98 11.64 -9.28
C GLU A 99 20.83 12.29 -8.18
N LEU A 100 20.31 12.29 -6.95
CA LEU A 100 20.96 12.81 -5.76
C LEU A 100 21.51 11.67 -4.90
N SER A 101 22.68 11.91 -4.31
CA SER A 101 23.33 11.02 -3.36
C SER A 101 22.76 11.21 -1.96
N GLU A 102 22.88 10.18 -1.12
CA GLU A 102 22.54 10.27 0.30
C GLU A 102 23.25 11.46 0.96
N GLY A 103 22.51 12.28 1.71
CA GLY A 103 23.01 13.51 2.35
C GLY A 103 22.78 14.80 1.55
N GLU A 104 22.41 14.72 0.27
CA GLU A 104 22.04 15.88 -0.54
C GLU A 104 20.58 16.34 -0.31
N TYR A 105 19.75 15.46 0.25
CA TYR A 105 18.32 15.63 0.49
C TYR A 105 17.94 15.30 1.95
N ASP A 106 16.77 15.77 2.39
CA ASP A 106 16.18 15.43 3.69
C ASP A 106 15.19 14.27 3.51
N LEU A 107 15.47 13.11 4.12
CA LEU A 107 14.63 11.90 3.99
C LEU A 107 13.18 12.15 4.43
N ASP A 108 12.98 12.99 5.44
CA ASP A 108 11.66 13.28 6.00
C ASP A 108 10.75 14.03 5.02
N GLU A 109 11.30 14.59 3.93
CA GLU A 109 10.53 15.24 2.86
C GLU A 109 9.91 14.23 1.87
N PHE A 110 10.39 12.97 1.86
CA PHE A 110 10.01 11.95 0.89
C PHE A 110 9.31 10.73 1.50
N ILE A 111 9.59 10.42 2.77
CA ILE A 111 8.95 9.30 3.45
C ILE A 111 7.57 9.73 3.94
N ARG A 112 6.51 9.16 3.36
CA ARG A 112 5.20 9.16 4.03
C ARG A 112 5.34 8.35 5.30
N THR A 113 5.14 8.99 6.45
CA THR A 113 4.98 8.28 7.72
C THR A 113 3.52 8.42 8.14
N SER A 114 2.98 7.40 8.80
CA SER A 114 1.65 7.55 9.40
C SER A 114 1.67 8.69 10.40
N GLU A 115 0.73 9.62 10.31
CA GLU A 115 0.49 10.63 11.35
C GLU A 115 -0.04 10.00 12.65
N LYS A 116 -0.54 8.75 12.57
CA LYS A 116 -1.07 8.03 13.71
C LYS A 116 0.06 7.54 14.60
N ASN A 117 -0.19 7.56 15.90
CA ASN A 117 0.73 7.03 16.88
C ASN A 117 0.85 5.50 16.71
N LYS A 118 1.91 5.03 16.04
CA LYS A 118 2.18 3.59 15.79
C LYS A 118 2.02 2.74 17.05
N ARG A 119 2.40 3.28 18.22
CA ARG A 119 2.26 2.58 19.51
C ARG A 119 0.81 2.36 19.92
N GLU A 120 -0.09 3.28 19.59
CA GLU A 120 -1.53 3.12 19.85
C GLU A 120 -2.14 2.07 18.92
N LEU A 121 -1.73 2.02 17.66
CA LEU A 121 -2.19 1.01 16.71
C LEU A 121 -1.74 -0.40 17.12
N ILE A 122 -0.50 -0.56 17.56
CA ILE A 122 -0.01 -1.83 18.11
C ILE A 122 -0.84 -2.25 19.33
N LYS A 123 -1.13 -1.32 20.25
CA LYS A 123 -1.99 -1.62 21.41
C LYS A 123 -3.40 -2.05 21.00
N GLU A 124 -3.94 -1.50 19.91
CA GLU A 124 -5.26 -1.89 19.38
C GLU A 124 -5.25 -3.33 18.84
N VAL A 125 -4.16 -3.74 18.17
CA VAL A 125 -3.94 -5.14 17.78
C VAL A 125 -3.90 -6.03 19.02
N GLU A 126 -3.04 -5.70 20.00
CA GLU A 126 -2.88 -6.46 21.24
C GLU A 126 -4.21 -6.60 22.01
N ALA A 127 -4.94 -5.49 22.17
CA ALA A 127 -6.23 -5.47 22.85
C ALA A 127 -7.27 -6.34 22.13
N THR A 128 -7.28 -6.31 20.80
CA THR A 128 -8.20 -7.13 19.99
C THR A 128 -7.87 -8.61 20.11
N ILE A 129 -6.57 -8.98 20.09
CA ILE A 129 -6.15 -10.37 20.35
C ILE A 129 -6.59 -10.82 21.73
N GLU A 130 -6.46 -9.97 22.75
CA GLU A 130 -6.89 -10.31 24.11
C GLU A 130 -8.42 -10.41 24.26
N SER A 131 -9.21 -9.71 23.43
CA SER A 131 -10.67 -9.83 23.45
C SER A 131 -11.20 -11.12 22.82
N ILE A 132 -10.42 -11.81 21.98
CA ILE A 132 -10.84 -13.06 21.32
C ILE A 132 -11.19 -14.13 22.36
N LYS A 133 -12.40 -14.70 22.29
CA LYS A 133 -12.90 -15.69 23.26
C LYS A 133 -12.47 -17.11 22.89
N ASN A 134 -12.45 -17.45 21.62
CA ASN A 134 -12.06 -18.75 21.09
C ASN A 134 -10.54 -18.96 21.30
N PRO A 135 -10.13 -19.96 22.10
CA PRO A 135 -8.72 -20.16 22.44
C PRO A 135 -7.87 -20.54 21.23
N HIS A 136 -8.42 -21.24 20.23
CA HIS A 136 -7.67 -21.62 19.03
C HIS A 136 -7.34 -20.39 18.17
N LEU A 137 -8.32 -19.50 17.97
CA LEU A 137 -8.13 -18.27 17.19
C LEU A 137 -7.20 -17.28 17.92
N LYS A 138 -7.35 -17.14 19.25
CA LYS A 138 -6.45 -16.33 20.07
C LYS A 138 -5.00 -16.84 19.99
N ASN A 139 -4.79 -18.15 20.10
CA ASN A 139 -3.46 -18.75 19.98
C ASN A 139 -2.88 -18.61 18.58
N LEU A 140 -3.72 -18.73 17.53
CA LEU A 140 -3.32 -18.47 16.15
C LEU A 140 -2.79 -17.04 16.00
N LEU A 141 -3.55 -16.04 16.42
CA LEU A 141 -3.11 -14.64 16.37
C LEU A 141 -1.84 -14.39 17.20
N LYS A 142 -1.75 -14.94 18.42
CA LYS A 142 -0.54 -14.83 19.24
C LYS A 142 0.68 -15.46 18.56
N SER A 143 0.51 -16.54 17.80
CA SER A 143 1.62 -17.18 17.09
C SER A 143 2.26 -16.29 16.02
N PHE A 144 1.53 -15.28 15.54
CA PHE A 144 2.02 -14.26 14.64
C PHE A 144 2.50 -13.02 15.41
N PHE A 145 1.61 -12.38 16.18
CA PHE A 145 1.89 -11.06 16.75
C PHE A 145 2.73 -11.08 18.03
N CYS A 146 2.94 -12.23 18.67
CA CYS A 146 3.91 -12.38 19.76
C CYS A 146 5.29 -12.87 19.26
N ASP A 147 5.43 -13.20 17.98
CA ASP A 147 6.74 -13.38 17.35
C ASP A 147 7.27 -12.00 16.92
N ASN A 148 8.28 -11.50 17.64
CA ASN A 148 8.89 -10.20 17.38
C ASN A 148 9.38 -10.05 15.93
N SER A 149 9.85 -11.14 15.30
CA SER A 149 10.34 -11.11 13.91
C SER A 149 9.21 -10.84 12.93
N PHE A 150 8.08 -11.53 13.10
CA PHE A 150 6.89 -11.32 12.29
C PHE A 150 6.26 -9.95 12.59
N ALA A 151 6.06 -9.63 13.87
CA ALA A 151 5.39 -8.42 14.30
C ALA A 151 6.10 -7.16 13.78
N GLU A 152 7.43 -7.08 13.89
CA GLU A 152 8.20 -5.96 13.33
C GLU A 152 8.04 -5.86 11.81
N LYS A 153 8.06 -6.98 11.07
CA LYS A 153 7.83 -6.94 9.62
C LYS A 153 6.42 -6.45 9.29
N PHE A 154 5.41 -6.92 10.00
CA PHE A 154 4.03 -6.51 9.80
C PHE A 154 3.83 -5.02 10.11
N TYR A 155 4.34 -4.54 11.24
CA TYR A 155 4.19 -3.14 11.68
C TYR A 155 4.94 -2.12 10.82
N ASN A 156 5.86 -2.57 9.96
CA ASN A 156 6.63 -1.71 9.06
C ASN A 156 6.30 -1.95 7.58
N ALA A 157 5.58 -3.02 7.23
CA ALA A 157 5.24 -3.30 5.84
C ALA A 157 4.30 -2.25 5.24
N PRO A 158 4.46 -1.94 3.95
CA PRO A 158 3.47 -1.17 3.20
C PRO A 158 2.24 -2.01 2.89
N ALA A 159 1.06 -1.37 2.78
CA ALA A 159 -0.16 -2.08 2.38
C ALA A 159 -0.34 -2.12 0.86
N ALA A 160 0.36 -1.28 0.10
CA ALA A 160 0.27 -1.26 -1.36
C ALA A 160 1.53 -0.70 -2.02
N LYS A 161 1.70 -0.98 -3.32
CA LYS A 161 2.75 -0.34 -4.13
C LYS A 161 2.33 1.03 -4.68
N THR A 162 1.11 1.12 -5.21
CA THR A 162 0.60 2.29 -5.97
C THR A 162 -0.75 2.82 -5.47
N HIS A 163 -1.34 2.15 -4.49
CA HIS A 163 -2.64 2.49 -3.91
C HIS A 163 -2.46 3.09 -2.50
N HIS A 164 -3.57 3.35 -1.80
CA HIS A 164 -3.59 3.85 -0.42
C HIS A 164 -2.68 3.00 0.50
N HIS A 165 -2.03 3.66 1.47
CA HIS A 165 -1.01 3.05 2.36
C HIS A 165 0.26 2.51 1.70
N ASN A 166 0.70 3.15 0.62
CA ASN A 166 2.00 2.91 -0.01
C ASN A 166 3.18 3.52 0.76
N TYR A 167 3.23 3.26 2.07
CA TYR A 167 4.28 3.76 2.94
C TYR A 167 4.60 2.78 4.07
N ILE A 168 5.77 2.94 4.70
CA ILE A 168 6.22 2.07 5.78
C ILE A 168 5.24 2.16 6.97
N GLY A 169 4.74 1.01 7.40
CA GLY A 169 3.71 0.88 8.43
C GLY A 169 2.27 1.03 7.91
N GLY A 170 2.10 1.23 6.60
CA GLY A 170 0.79 1.33 5.97
C GLY A 170 -0.07 0.08 6.15
N LEU A 171 0.52 -1.12 6.24
CA LEU A 171 -0.22 -2.36 6.47
C LEU A 171 -0.93 -2.38 7.83
N LEU A 172 -0.26 -1.90 8.87
CA LEU A 172 -0.84 -1.77 10.22
C LEU A 172 -1.99 -0.75 10.23
N ASP A 173 -1.79 0.42 9.59
CA ASP A 173 -2.83 1.44 9.50
C ASP A 173 -4.10 0.89 8.85
N HIS A 174 -3.94 0.29 7.67
CA HIS A 174 -5.02 -0.32 6.92
C HIS A 174 -5.76 -1.38 7.74
N THR A 175 -5.02 -2.31 8.33
CA THR A 175 -5.60 -3.38 9.15
C THR A 175 -6.40 -2.84 10.32
N ILE A 176 -5.93 -1.77 10.99
CA ILE A 176 -6.67 -1.14 12.10
C ILE A 176 -7.91 -0.38 11.60
N GLU A 177 -7.87 0.23 10.42
CA GLU A 177 -9.03 0.91 9.85
C GLU A 177 -10.12 -0.08 9.44
N VAL A 178 -9.74 -1.16 8.75
CA VAL A 178 -10.65 -2.28 8.46
C VAL A 178 -11.22 -2.86 9.76
N LEU A 179 -10.39 -3.05 10.79
CA LEU A 179 -10.84 -3.53 12.11
C LEU A 179 -11.87 -2.60 12.76
N LYS A 180 -11.68 -1.28 12.68
CA LYS A 180 -12.65 -0.31 13.22
C LYS A 180 -13.98 -0.38 12.48
N ILE A 181 -13.95 -0.51 11.14
CA ILE A 181 -15.16 -0.70 10.35
C ILE A 181 -15.84 -2.02 10.75
N SER A 182 -15.09 -3.12 10.84
CA SER A 182 -15.59 -4.42 11.26
C SER A 182 -16.21 -4.42 12.66
N LYS A 183 -15.59 -3.74 13.65
CA LYS A 183 -16.18 -3.55 14.98
C LYS A 183 -17.53 -2.83 14.92
N THR A 184 -17.61 -1.78 14.10
CA THR A 184 -18.87 -1.05 13.86
C THR A 184 -19.94 -1.93 13.21
N VAL A 185 -19.54 -2.79 12.27
CA VAL A 185 -20.45 -3.76 11.63
C VAL A 185 -21.01 -4.76 12.65
N CYS A 186 -20.19 -5.24 13.60
CA CYS A 186 -20.65 -6.12 14.69
C CYS A 186 -21.63 -5.44 15.65
N GLU A 187 -21.53 -4.12 15.85
CA GLU A 187 -22.55 -3.38 16.64
C GLU A 187 -23.92 -3.37 15.95
N ILE A 188 -23.95 -3.40 14.61
CA ILE A 188 -25.18 -3.39 13.80
C ILE A 188 -25.74 -4.82 13.66
N PHE A 189 -24.86 -5.81 13.50
CA PHE A 189 -25.20 -7.21 13.29
C PHE A 189 -24.62 -8.08 14.43
N PRO A 190 -25.27 -8.09 15.61
CA PRO A 190 -24.74 -8.74 16.80
C PRO A 190 -24.72 -10.27 16.73
N GLU A 191 -25.36 -10.88 15.72
CA GLU A 191 -25.31 -12.32 15.47
C GLU A 191 -24.00 -12.78 14.82
N MET A 192 -23.15 -11.85 14.38
CA MET A 192 -21.88 -12.15 13.70
C MET A 192 -20.86 -12.73 14.66
N ASP A 193 -20.04 -13.67 14.18
CA ASP A 193 -18.93 -14.20 14.97
C ASP A 193 -17.76 -13.19 14.97
N GLU A 194 -17.72 -12.35 16.02
CA GLU A 194 -16.66 -11.38 16.26
C GLU A 194 -15.25 -12.01 16.24
N ASP A 195 -15.09 -13.21 16.79
CA ASP A 195 -13.78 -13.83 16.89
C ASP A 195 -13.26 -14.22 15.51
N ILE A 196 -14.13 -14.79 14.66
CA ILE A 196 -13.80 -15.12 13.26
C ILE A 196 -13.55 -13.85 12.45
N LEU A 197 -14.41 -12.84 12.54
CA LEU A 197 -14.25 -11.61 11.79
C LEU A 197 -12.94 -10.91 12.15
N TYR A 198 -12.67 -10.67 13.44
CA TYR A 198 -11.47 -9.96 13.86
C TYR A 198 -10.20 -10.77 13.57
N THR A 199 -10.26 -12.10 13.67
CA THR A 199 -9.13 -12.95 13.24
C THR A 199 -8.89 -12.83 11.73
N GLY A 200 -9.95 -12.87 10.92
CA GLY A 200 -9.86 -12.66 9.48
C GLY A 200 -9.27 -11.29 9.13
N VAL A 201 -9.74 -10.22 9.78
CA VAL A 201 -9.23 -8.86 9.58
C VAL A 201 -7.74 -8.75 9.92
N LEU A 202 -7.29 -9.28 11.06
CA LEU A 202 -5.88 -9.18 11.43
C LEU A 202 -4.95 -10.01 10.53
N LEU A 203 -5.48 -11.01 9.82
CA LEU A 203 -4.69 -11.96 9.02
C LEU A 203 -4.85 -11.81 7.49
N HIS A 204 -5.86 -11.10 6.97
CA HIS A 204 -6.19 -11.10 5.54
C HIS A 204 -5.01 -10.72 4.63
N ASP A 205 -4.22 -9.73 5.07
CA ASP A 205 -3.17 -9.11 4.27
C ASP A 205 -1.75 -9.38 4.76
N ILE A 206 -1.55 -10.32 5.70
CA ILE A 206 -0.21 -10.58 6.26
C ILE A 206 0.83 -11.01 5.22
N GLY A 207 0.38 -11.59 4.10
CA GLY A 207 1.23 -11.95 2.97
C GLY A 207 1.96 -10.75 2.35
N LYS A 208 1.46 -9.51 2.55
CA LYS A 208 2.10 -8.28 2.06
C LYS A 208 3.50 -8.06 2.62
N ILE A 209 3.85 -8.69 3.75
CA ILE A 209 5.23 -8.66 4.27
C ILE A 209 6.24 -9.38 3.36
N ARG A 210 5.76 -10.29 2.49
CA ARG A 210 6.56 -11.02 1.47
C ARG A 210 6.31 -10.49 0.07
N THR A 211 5.16 -9.84 -0.18
CA THR A 211 4.80 -9.29 -1.50
C THR A 211 5.71 -8.16 -1.95
N TYR A 212 6.22 -7.36 -1.01
CA TYR A 212 6.96 -6.15 -1.31
C TYR A 212 8.40 -6.23 -0.79
N ASP A 213 9.35 -5.89 -1.66
CA ASP A 213 10.65 -5.39 -1.22
C ASP A 213 10.53 -3.88 -1.05
N TYR A 214 10.97 -3.37 0.09
CA TYR A 214 10.91 -1.94 0.35
C TYR A 214 12.10 -1.44 1.15
N ASP A 215 12.41 -0.18 0.91
CA ASP A 215 13.27 0.66 1.74
C ASP A 215 12.52 1.96 2.04
N LEU A 216 13.21 2.95 2.62
CA LEU A 216 12.60 4.24 2.97
C LEU A 216 12.08 5.01 1.74
N LEU A 217 12.67 4.77 0.57
CA LEU A 217 12.43 5.57 -0.64
C LEU A 217 11.65 4.81 -1.71
N SER A 218 11.60 3.48 -1.65
CA SER A 218 11.05 2.67 -2.72
C SER A 218 10.27 1.46 -2.20
N ILE A 219 9.12 1.22 -2.83
CA ILE A 219 8.33 0.00 -2.65
C ILE A 219 8.21 -0.67 -4.01
N ARG A 220 8.64 -1.91 -4.11
CA ARG A 220 8.57 -2.72 -5.33
C ARG A 220 8.03 -4.11 -5.00
N PHE A 221 7.39 -4.75 -5.97
CA PHE A 221 7.08 -6.16 -5.82
C PHE A 221 8.37 -6.97 -5.74
N SER A 222 8.45 -7.83 -4.74
CA SER A 222 9.46 -8.89 -4.65
C SER A 222 9.26 -9.89 -5.79
N GLU A 223 10.22 -10.78 -6.00
CA GLU A 223 10.07 -11.86 -6.98
C GLU A 223 8.87 -12.75 -6.64
N GLU A 224 8.74 -13.17 -5.37
CA GLU A 224 7.60 -13.94 -4.88
C GLU A 224 6.28 -13.19 -5.07
N GLY A 225 6.25 -11.91 -4.72
CA GLY A 225 5.04 -11.07 -4.85
C GLY A 225 4.55 -10.92 -6.29
N ARG A 226 5.44 -10.95 -7.29
CA ARG A 226 5.04 -10.94 -8.71
C ARG A 226 4.44 -12.25 -9.18
N LEU A 227 4.82 -13.36 -8.54
CA LEU A 227 4.47 -14.70 -8.99
C LEU A 227 3.28 -15.29 -8.23
N LEU A 228 3.14 -14.99 -6.94
CA LEU A 228 2.23 -15.71 -6.04
C LEU A 228 1.08 -14.86 -5.50
N ASP A 229 1.19 -13.53 -5.48
CA ASP A 229 0.21 -12.60 -4.89
C ASP A 229 0.03 -12.76 -3.35
N HIS A 230 -0.44 -11.70 -2.68
CA HIS A 230 -0.52 -11.70 -1.22
C HIS A 230 -1.64 -12.60 -0.67
N LEU A 231 -2.74 -12.82 -1.40
CA LEU A 231 -3.83 -13.71 -0.92
C LEU A 231 -3.31 -15.12 -0.69
N TYR A 232 -2.55 -15.65 -1.66
CA TYR A 232 -1.93 -16.96 -1.54
C TYR A 232 -0.95 -16.98 -0.38
N MET A 233 -0.02 -16.01 -0.30
CA MET A 233 0.99 -15.98 0.75
C MET A 233 0.39 -15.83 2.15
N SER A 234 -0.64 -15.00 2.33
CA SER A 234 -1.42 -14.92 3.58
C SER A 234 -2.01 -16.29 3.93
N SER A 235 -2.64 -16.95 2.96
CA SER A 235 -3.26 -18.26 3.18
C SER A 235 -2.24 -19.37 3.50
N GLU A 236 -1.08 -19.36 2.86
CA GLU A 236 0.03 -20.29 3.10
C GLU A 236 0.56 -20.14 4.53
N MET A 237 0.89 -18.91 4.93
CA MET A 237 1.41 -18.61 6.27
C MET A 237 0.42 -19.01 7.36
N VAL A 238 -0.87 -18.72 7.16
CA VAL A 238 -1.91 -19.15 8.10
C VAL A 238 -2.06 -20.66 8.10
N LYS A 239 -1.99 -21.32 6.93
CA LYS A 239 -2.11 -22.78 6.84
C LYS A 239 -0.98 -23.50 7.59
N GLU A 240 0.23 -22.97 7.56
CA GLU A 240 1.35 -23.49 8.36
C GLU A 240 1.04 -23.40 9.86
N LYS A 241 0.63 -22.22 10.37
CA LYS A 241 0.34 -22.02 11.80
C LYS A 241 -0.85 -22.80 12.31
N VAL A 242 -1.94 -22.91 11.54
CA VAL A 242 -3.09 -23.73 11.95
C VAL A 242 -2.72 -25.22 12.05
N ASN A 243 -1.83 -25.72 11.19
CA ASN A 243 -1.34 -27.09 11.27
C ASN A 243 -0.43 -27.30 12.49
N GLU A 244 0.53 -26.39 12.73
CA GLU A 244 1.43 -26.43 13.90
C GLU A 244 0.64 -26.43 15.23
N LEU A 245 -0.38 -25.57 15.31
CA LEU A 245 -1.20 -25.39 16.51
C LEU A 245 -2.36 -26.40 16.60
N HIS A 246 -2.52 -27.29 15.63
CA HIS A 246 -3.61 -28.27 15.55
C HIS A 246 -5.00 -27.61 15.73
N VAL A 247 -5.21 -26.46 15.06
CA VAL A 247 -6.49 -25.76 15.06
C VAL A 247 -7.55 -26.67 14.41
N PRO A 248 -8.77 -26.78 14.97
CA PRO A 248 -9.85 -27.57 14.39
C PRO A 248 -10.08 -27.23 12.91
N GLU A 249 -10.30 -28.26 12.09
CA GLU A 249 -10.39 -28.13 10.63
C GLU A 249 -11.47 -27.14 10.18
N GLU A 250 -12.61 -27.10 10.88
CA GLU A 250 -13.69 -26.15 10.61
C GLU A 250 -13.23 -24.69 10.78
N LEU A 251 -12.62 -24.36 11.93
CA LEU A 251 -12.07 -23.03 12.19
C LEU A 251 -10.96 -22.67 11.20
N SER A 252 -10.06 -23.61 10.90
CA SER A 252 -9.02 -23.42 9.90
C SER A 252 -9.62 -23.08 8.54
N THR A 253 -10.68 -23.77 8.14
CA THR A 253 -11.35 -23.55 6.85
C THR A 253 -12.02 -22.17 6.81
N GLN A 254 -12.66 -21.76 7.89
CA GLN A 254 -13.27 -20.43 7.99
C GLN A 254 -12.22 -19.32 7.88
N VAL A 255 -11.12 -19.37 8.63
CA VAL A 255 -10.07 -18.34 8.56
C VAL A 255 -9.42 -18.28 7.17
N LEU A 256 -9.13 -19.44 6.56
CA LEU A 256 -8.59 -19.46 5.19
C LEU A 256 -9.60 -18.93 4.17
N HIS A 257 -10.90 -19.20 4.35
CA HIS A 257 -11.95 -18.64 3.51
C HIS A 257 -12.05 -17.12 3.63
N MET A 258 -11.93 -16.55 4.84
CA MET A 258 -11.86 -15.10 5.04
C MET A 258 -10.74 -14.48 4.19
N ILE A 259 -9.53 -15.05 4.26
CA ILE A 259 -8.36 -14.58 3.50
C ILE A 259 -8.57 -14.75 2.00
N LEU A 260 -9.07 -15.89 1.53
CA LEU A 260 -9.16 -16.19 0.10
C LEU A 260 -10.34 -15.50 -0.61
N SER A 261 -11.24 -14.86 0.14
CA SER A 261 -12.44 -14.21 -0.39
C SER A 261 -12.55 -12.70 -0.14
N HIS A 262 -11.62 -12.09 0.62
CA HIS A 262 -11.77 -10.69 1.06
C HIS A 262 -11.78 -9.66 -0.08
N HIS A 263 -11.19 -9.95 -1.25
CA HIS A 263 -11.33 -9.08 -2.43
C HIS A 263 -12.70 -9.21 -3.13
N GLY A 264 -13.65 -9.96 -2.57
CA GLY A 264 -15.03 -10.03 -3.05
C GLY A 264 -15.28 -11.10 -4.11
N VAL A 265 -16.31 -10.87 -4.93
CA VAL A 265 -16.82 -11.85 -5.90
C VAL A 265 -15.78 -12.15 -6.98
N VAL A 266 -15.53 -13.43 -7.24
CA VAL A 266 -14.52 -13.91 -8.19
C VAL A 266 -14.73 -13.33 -9.59
N SER A 267 -15.98 -13.17 -10.03
CA SER A 267 -16.31 -12.60 -11.35
C SER A 267 -15.89 -11.14 -11.52
N ASN A 268 -15.62 -10.41 -10.43
CA ASN A 268 -15.10 -9.05 -10.51
C ASN A 268 -13.62 -9.02 -10.92
N GLY A 269 -12.91 -10.14 -10.78
CA GLY A 269 -11.51 -10.27 -11.17
C GLY A 269 -10.53 -9.51 -10.26
N TRP A 270 -10.91 -9.24 -9.00
CA TRP A 270 -10.08 -8.49 -8.04
C TRP A 270 -9.06 -9.36 -7.29
N GLY A 271 -9.05 -10.68 -7.51
CA GLY A 271 -7.99 -11.58 -6.99
C GLY A 271 -8.50 -12.70 -6.08
N SER A 272 -9.69 -12.57 -5.48
CA SER A 272 -10.30 -13.66 -4.70
C SER A 272 -10.35 -14.96 -5.49
N THR A 273 -10.05 -16.07 -4.83
CA THR A 273 -10.16 -17.42 -5.42
C THR A 273 -11.56 -18.02 -5.23
N VAL A 274 -12.30 -17.50 -4.24
CA VAL A 274 -13.65 -17.92 -3.89
C VAL A 274 -14.47 -16.72 -3.43
N ASP A 275 -15.78 -16.75 -3.67
CA ASP A 275 -16.68 -15.69 -3.21
C ASP A 275 -16.77 -15.65 -1.67
N PRO A 276 -17.07 -14.47 -1.08
CA PRO A 276 -17.43 -14.38 0.33
C PRO A 276 -18.77 -15.09 0.55
N LYS A 277 -18.75 -16.15 1.36
CA LYS A 277 -19.88 -17.08 1.58
C LYS A 277 -20.41 -17.10 3.02
N THR A 278 -19.79 -16.34 3.92
CA THR A 278 -20.24 -16.17 5.32
C THR A 278 -20.51 -14.70 5.60
N PRO A 279 -21.34 -14.36 6.61
CA PRO A 279 -21.56 -12.98 7.02
C PRO A 279 -20.25 -12.24 7.33
N GLU A 280 -19.32 -12.91 8.01
CA GLU A 280 -18.01 -12.37 8.37
C GLU A 280 -17.18 -12.08 7.12
N ALA A 281 -17.15 -12.97 6.14
CA ALA A 281 -16.39 -12.77 4.91
C ALA A 281 -16.97 -11.65 4.05
N VAL A 282 -18.30 -11.52 4.01
CA VAL A 282 -18.98 -10.40 3.35
C VAL A 282 -18.65 -9.08 4.07
N ALA A 283 -18.68 -9.07 5.40
CA ALA A 283 -18.33 -7.91 6.20
C ALA A 283 -16.87 -7.48 5.99
N LEU A 284 -15.93 -8.42 6.03
CA LEU A 284 -14.51 -8.16 5.76
C LEU A 284 -14.32 -7.58 4.36
N HIS A 285 -14.94 -8.18 3.34
CA HIS A 285 -14.83 -7.67 1.97
C HIS A 285 -15.27 -6.20 1.85
N TYR A 286 -16.45 -5.87 2.38
CA TYR A 286 -16.95 -4.50 2.28
C TYR A 286 -16.19 -3.53 3.19
N ALA A 287 -15.64 -3.97 4.32
CA ALA A 287 -14.81 -3.14 5.17
C ALA A 287 -13.49 -2.77 4.46
N ASP A 288 -12.84 -3.76 3.85
CA ASP A 288 -11.62 -3.59 3.04
C ASP A 288 -11.86 -2.69 1.81
N ASP A 289 -12.89 -2.99 1.02
CA ASP A 289 -13.23 -2.22 -0.19
C ASP A 289 -13.65 -0.77 0.13
N MET A 290 -14.36 -0.56 1.25
CA MET A 290 -14.73 0.78 1.71
C MET A 290 -13.50 1.60 2.13
N ASP A 291 -12.60 1.00 2.91
CA ASP A 291 -11.36 1.66 3.35
C ASP A 291 -10.54 2.13 2.13
N ALA A 292 -10.40 1.24 1.15
CA ALA A 292 -9.69 1.50 -0.09
C ALA A 292 -10.29 2.65 -0.90
N LYS A 293 -11.59 2.59 -1.18
CA LYS A 293 -12.28 3.56 -2.05
C LYS A 293 -12.40 4.94 -1.44
N VAL A 294 -12.69 5.02 -0.14
CA VAL A 294 -12.82 6.32 0.55
C VAL A 294 -11.49 7.06 0.53
N LYS A 295 -10.38 6.37 0.81
CA LYS A 295 -9.05 6.99 0.76
C LYS A 295 -8.60 7.35 -0.64
N GLU A 296 -8.92 6.53 -1.64
CA GLU A 296 -8.64 6.88 -3.03
C GLU A 296 -9.30 8.22 -3.41
N ILE A 297 -10.52 8.47 -2.95
CA ILE A 297 -11.22 9.74 -3.17
C ILE A 297 -10.56 10.91 -2.43
N PHE A 298 -10.11 10.72 -1.18
CA PHE A 298 -9.44 11.78 -0.42
C PHE A 298 -8.04 12.14 -0.93
N GLN A 299 -7.40 11.25 -1.70
CA GLN A 299 -6.07 11.47 -2.29
C GLN A 299 -6.09 12.20 -3.64
N HIS A 300 -7.26 12.73 -4.05
CA HIS A 300 -7.47 13.45 -5.31
C HIS A 300 -7.83 14.92 -5.11
#